data_AF-A0A915JRU4-F1
#
_entry.id   AF-A0A915JRU4-F1
#
_cell.length_a   1.000
_cell.length_b   1.000
_cell.length_c   1.000
_cell.angle_alpha   90.00
_cell.angle_beta   90.00
_cell.angle_gamma   90.00
#
_symmetry.space_group_name_H-M   'P 1'
#
loop_
_entity.id
_entity.type
_entity.pdbx_description
1 polymer ?
#
loop_
_entity_poly.entity_id
_entity_poly.type
_entity_poly.pdbx_seq_one_letter_code
_entity_poly.pdbx_strand_id
1 'polypeptide(L)'
;VEKRNGWLNVGDLRGCIHFKIVRYEKIKFLVVGLENSIEIYAWAPKPYHKFMAFKSFGQLTHQPLIVDLTVEENARLKVLYGSSEGFHAIDLDSASIYDIYVPTHIQSSSITPYCIVILPNTNGMQLLLCFDNEGVYVNTYGKLTKNVALQWSEMPTSVAYISTGQVMGWGDKAIEIRSVVTGHLDGVFMHKKAQKLKFLCERNDKVFFSSAKGGGPCQIYFMTFKPGLFNW
;
A
#
# COMPACT_ATOMS: atom_id res chain seq x y z
N VAL A 1 -27.96 -18.38 -28.65
CA VAL A 1 -26.99 -18.50 -27.55
C VAL A 1 -26.39 -17.12 -27.33
N GLU A 2 -26.84 -16.39 -26.31
CA GLU A 2 -26.31 -15.05 -26.03
C GLU A 2 -24.83 -15.16 -25.62
N LYS A 3 -23.97 -14.39 -26.29
CA LYS A 3 -22.56 -14.23 -25.90
C LYS A 3 -22.53 -13.55 -24.53
N ARG A 4 -22.37 -14.32 -23.45
CA ARG A 4 -21.93 -13.75 -22.18
C ARG A 4 -20.53 -13.18 -22.40
N ASN A 5 -20.35 -11.91 -22.07
CA ASN A 5 -19.03 -11.29 -22.02
C ASN A 5 -18.13 -12.11 -21.09
N GLY A 6 -16.84 -12.24 -21.42
CA GLY A 6 -15.85 -12.98 -20.61
C GLY A 6 -15.48 -12.31 -19.28
N TRP A 7 -16.28 -11.34 -18.83
CA TRP A 7 -16.08 -10.55 -17.62
C TRP A 7 -17.42 -10.34 -16.91
N LEU A 8 -17.36 -10.12 -15.59
CA LEU A 8 -18.50 -9.79 -14.75
C LEU A 8 -18.14 -8.54 -13.94
N ASN A 9 -19.05 -7.57 -13.87
CA ASN A 9 -18.88 -6.41 -13.00
C ASN A 9 -18.89 -6.83 -11.52
N VAL A 10 -18.05 -6.16 -10.74
CA VAL A 10 -18.02 -6.27 -9.28
C VAL A 10 -18.57 -4.98 -8.72
N GLY A 11 -19.78 -5.01 -8.16
CA GLY A 11 -20.43 -3.82 -7.56
C GLY A 11 -20.57 -2.62 -8.50
N ASP A 12 -20.83 -1.45 -7.92
CA ASP A 12 -20.71 -0.15 -8.58
C ASP A 12 -19.51 0.60 -7.99
N LEU A 13 -18.33 0.44 -8.62
CA LEU A 13 -17.06 0.97 -8.11
C LEU A 13 -16.66 2.29 -8.76
N ARG A 14 -17.64 3.06 -9.25
CA ARG A 14 -17.38 4.42 -9.79
C ARG A 14 -16.78 5.28 -8.70
N GLY A 15 -15.74 6.04 -9.04
CA GLY A 15 -15.03 6.87 -8.08
C GLY A 15 -14.08 6.11 -7.16
N CYS A 16 -13.69 4.86 -7.50
CA CYS A 16 -12.60 4.15 -6.83
C CYS A 16 -11.32 5.00 -6.80
N ILE A 17 -10.88 5.34 -5.59
CA ILE A 17 -9.63 6.06 -5.33
C ILE A 17 -8.46 5.08 -5.31
N HIS A 18 -8.61 3.99 -4.56
CA HIS A 18 -7.60 2.95 -4.42
C HIS A 18 -8.25 1.59 -4.21
N PHE A 19 -7.63 0.52 -4.69
CA PHE A 19 -8.08 -0.83 -4.41
C PHE A 19 -6.90 -1.77 -4.16
N LYS A 20 -7.14 -2.83 -3.38
CA LYS A 20 -6.16 -3.88 -3.11
C LYS A 20 -6.81 -5.25 -3.20
N ILE A 21 -6.15 -6.18 -3.88
CA ILE A 21 -6.51 -7.60 -3.82
C ILE A 21 -5.60 -8.27 -2.81
N VAL A 22 -6.19 -8.81 -1.74
CA VAL A 22 -5.49 -9.50 -0.67
C VAL A 22 -5.82 -10.99 -0.75
N ARG A 23 -4.80 -11.84 -0.68
CA ARG A 23 -4.98 -13.30 -0.69
C ARG A 23 -4.65 -13.84 0.69
N TYR A 24 -5.57 -14.62 1.25
CA TYR A 24 -5.36 -15.32 2.50
C TYR A 24 -5.85 -16.76 2.33
N GLU A 25 -4.93 -17.70 2.45
CA GLU A 25 -5.17 -19.11 2.14
C GLU A 25 -5.84 -19.30 0.75
N LYS A 26 -7.04 -19.86 0.73
CA LYS A 26 -7.84 -20.10 -0.50
C LYS A 26 -8.77 -18.94 -0.85
N ILE A 27 -8.86 -17.92 0.01
CA ILE A 27 -9.78 -16.80 -0.12
C ILE A 27 -9.04 -15.60 -0.71
N LYS A 28 -9.73 -14.85 -1.56
CA LYS A 28 -9.26 -13.56 -2.08
C LYS A 28 -10.25 -12.50 -1.65
N PHE A 29 -9.74 -11.40 -1.13
CA PHE A 29 -10.49 -10.21 -0.82
C PHE A 29 -10.14 -9.12 -1.83
N LEU A 30 -11.11 -8.34 -2.22
CA LEU A 30 -10.95 -7.08 -2.93
C LEU A 30 -11.43 -5.98 -1.99
N VAL A 31 -10.51 -5.13 -1.54
CA VAL A 31 -10.83 -3.94 -0.75
C VAL A 31 -10.77 -2.73 -1.67
N VAL A 32 -11.81 -1.89 -1.62
CA VAL A 32 -11.97 -0.72 -2.48
C VAL A 32 -12.22 0.50 -1.60
N GLY A 33 -11.36 1.49 -1.68
CA GLY A 33 -11.58 2.82 -1.13
C GLY A 33 -12.27 3.70 -2.18
N LEU A 34 -13.46 4.17 -1.84
CA LEU A 34 -14.22 5.20 -2.53
C LEU A 34 -14.08 6.52 -1.77
N GLU A 35 -14.55 7.63 -2.34
CA GLU A 35 -14.43 8.98 -1.76
C GLU A 35 -14.86 9.06 -0.29
N ASN A 36 -15.96 8.40 0.08
CA ASN A 36 -16.53 8.49 1.43
C ASN A 36 -16.83 7.11 2.05
N SER A 37 -16.32 6.03 1.48
CA SER A 37 -16.57 4.67 1.97
C SER A 37 -15.46 3.69 1.61
N ILE A 38 -15.40 2.58 2.34
CA ILE A 38 -14.58 1.42 2.00
C ILE A 38 -15.49 0.20 1.84
N GLU A 39 -15.37 -0.47 0.71
CA GLU A 39 -16.09 -1.71 0.39
C GLU A 39 -15.15 -2.90 0.34
N ILE A 40 -15.56 -4.00 0.94
CA ILE A 40 -14.84 -5.28 0.90
C ILE A 40 -15.70 -6.29 0.16
N TYR A 41 -15.08 -6.97 -0.79
CA TYR A 41 -15.64 -8.09 -1.52
C TYR A 41 -14.81 -9.35 -1.29
N ALA A 42 -15.45 -10.49 -1.15
CA ALA A 42 -14.79 -11.80 -1.04
C ALA A 42 -15.03 -12.64 -2.29
N TRP A 43 -14.00 -13.35 -2.75
CA TRP A 43 -14.12 -14.24 -3.89
C TRP A 43 -14.90 -15.50 -3.54
N ALA A 44 -16.07 -15.67 -4.17
CA ALA A 44 -16.84 -16.89 -4.09
C ALA A 44 -16.36 -17.92 -5.15
N PRO A 45 -16.00 -19.15 -4.75
CA PRO A 45 -15.63 -20.21 -5.69
C PRO A 45 -16.84 -20.65 -6.54
N LYS A 46 -16.66 -21.72 -7.33
CA LYS A 46 -17.79 -22.33 -8.06
C LYS A 46 -18.92 -22.70 -7.08
N PRO A 47 -20.20 -22.52 -7.47
CA PRO A 47 -20.68 -22.18 -8.81
C PRO A 47 -20.66 -20.69 -9.15
N TYR A 48 -20.45 -19.79 -8.18
CA TYR A 48 -20.57 -18.34 -8.38
C TYR A 48 -19.41 -17.74 -9.19
N HIS A 49 -18.18 -18.17 -8.90
CA HIS A 49 -16.95 -17.76 -9.62
C HIS A 49 -16.84 -16.23 -9.82
N LYS A 50 -17.11 -15.48 -8.74
CA LYS A 50 -17.12 -14.01 -8.75
C LYS A 50 -16.84 -13.42 -7.36
N PHE A 51 -16.47 -12.16 -7.32
CA PHE A 51 -16.46 -11.39 -6.08
C PHE A 51 -17.91 -11.10 -5.61
N MET A 52 -18.16 -11.35 -4.34
CA MET A 52 -19.40 -11.08 -3.63
C MET A 52 -19.17 -9.98 -2.61
N ALA A 53 -20.11 -9.05 -2.45
CA ALA A 53 -20.04 -8.05 -1.41
C ALA A 53 -19.93 -8.73 -0.03
N PHE A 54 -18.99 -8.29 0.79
CA PHE A 54 -18.71 -8.86 2.11
C PHE A 54 -19.08 -7.87 3.22
N LYS A 55 -18.48 -6.67 3.22
CA LYS A 55 -18.79 -5.57 4.14
C LYS A 55 -18.63 -4.22 3.45
N SER A 56 -19.32 -3.21 3.95
CA SER A 56 -19.18 -1.82 3.50
C SER A 56 -19.20 -0.90 4.71
N PHE A 57 -18.30 0.07 4.72
CA PHE A 57 -18.16 1.06 5.78
C PHE A 57 -18.26 2.45 5.15
N GLY A 58 -19.37 3.14 5.42
CA GLY A 58 -19.53 4.56 5.08
C GLY A 58 -19.32 5.45 6.30
N GLN A 59 -19.43 6.77 6.11
CA GLN A 59 -19.31 7.77 7.19
C GLN A 59 -17.97 7.69 7.93
N LEU A 60 -16.89 7.50 7.17
CA LEU A 60 -15.54 7.49 7.72
C LEU A 60 -15.19 8.88 8.24
N THR A 61 -14.61 8.96 9.44
CA THR A 61 -14.08 10.22 10.01
C THR A 61 -13.05 10.85 9.07
N HIS A 62 -12.24 10.02 8.43
CA HIS A 62 -11.20 10.42 7.49
C HIS A 62 -11.40 9.75 6.15
N GLN A 63 -11.23 10.52 5.07
CA GLN A 63 -11.40 10.00 3.71
C GLN A 63 -10.22 9.09 3.32
N PRO A 64 -10.49 7.90 2.74
CA PRO A 64 -9.45 6.95 2.38
C PRO A 64 -8.75 7.35 1.08
N LEU A 65 -7.42 7.49 1.15
CA LEU A 65 -6.55 7.72 0.00
C LEU A 65 -5.89 6.44 -0.49
N ILE A 66 -5.54 5.55 0.44
CA ILE A 66 -5.06 4.19 0.17
C ILE A 66 -5.75 3.20 1.10
N VAL A 67 -5.91 1.97 0.65
CA VAL A 67 -6.55 0.88 1.41
C VAL A 67 -5.74 -0.41 1.32
N ASP A 68 -5.75 -1.19 2.39
CA ASP A 68 -5.24 -2.56 2.47
C ASP A 68 -6.11 -3.41 3.42
N LEU A 69 -5.85 -4.72 3.48
CA LEU A 69 -6.47 -5.64 4.41
C LEU A 69 -5.39 -6.48 5.07
N THR A 70 -5.37 -6.51 6.39
CA THR A 70 -4.56 -7.47 7.13
C THR A 70 -5.45 -8.59 7.68
N VAL A 71 -4.87 -9.79 7.71
CA VAL A 71 -5.45 -10.96 8.38
C VAL A 71 -4.55 -11.29 9.55
N GLU A 72 -5.06 -11.07 10.75
CA GLU A 72 -4.36 -11.31 12.01
C GLU A 72 -4.52 -12.78 12.45
N GLU A 73 -3.91 -13.11 13.59
CA GLU A 73 -4.12 -14.39 14.26
C GLU A 73 -5.60 -14.72 14.42
N ASN A 74 -5.93 -16.02 14.36
CA ASN A 74 -7.31 -16.52 14.38
C ASN A 74 -8.20 -16.00 13.24
N ALA A 75 -7.59 -15.62 12.11
CA ALA A 75 -8.27 -15.13 10.92
C ALA A 75 -9.10 -13.85 11.14
N ARG A 76 -8.73 -13.04 12.15
CA ARG A 76 -9.36 -11.74 12.39
C ARG A 76 -8.98 -10.77 11.27
N LEU A 77 -9.98 -10.14 10.67
CA LEU A 77 -9.78 -9.24 9.54
C LEU A 77 -9.80 -7.79 10.01
N LYS A 78 -8.83 -7.00 9.53
CA LYS A 78 -8.87 -5.54 9.67
C LYS A 78 -8.60 -4.86 8.35
N VAL A 79 -9.45 -3.90 7.99
CA VAL A 79 -9.13 -2.95 6.93
C VAL A 79 -8.18 -1.92 7.49
N LEU A 80 -7.15 -1.61 6.71
CA LEU A 80 -6.18 -0.55 6.99
C LEU A 80 -6.37 0.51 5.91
N TYR A 81 -6.38 1.79 6.28
CA TYR A 81 -6.43 2.86 5.30
C TYR A 81 -5.59 4.07 5.71
N GLY A 82 -5.01 4.73 4.72
CA GLY A 82 -4.31 6.00 4.88
C GLY A 82 -5.20 7.15 4.42
N SER A 83 -5.11 8.28 5.10
CA SER A 83 -5.84 9.53 4.82
C SER A 83 -4.88 10.72 4.83
N SER A 84 -5.40 11.94 4.62
CA SER A 84 -4.62 13.17 4.79
C SER A 84 -4.18 13.44 6.23
N GLU A 85 -4.83 12.83 7.22
CA GLU A 85 -4.57 13.11 8.64
C GLU A 85 -3.70 12.02 9.30
N GLY A 86 -3.54 10.86 8.66
CA GLY A 86 -2.93 9.71 9.29
C GLY A 86 -3.42 8.38 8.74
N PHE A 87 -3.17 7.32 9.50
CA PHE A 87 -3.50 5.95 9.17
C PHE A 87 -4.45 5.36 10.21
N HIS A 88 -5.38 4.56 9.72
CA HIS A 88 -6.59 4.16 10.43
C HIS A 88 -6.89 2.69 10.20
N ALA A 89 -7.58 2.07 11.15
CA ALA A 89 -8.04 0.69 11.07
C ALA A 89 -9.56 0.60 11.23
N ILE A 90 -10.14 -0.42 10.59
CA ILE A 90 -11.50 -0.89 10.85
C ILE A 90 -11.40 -2.35 11.24
N ASP A 91 -11.82 -2.70 12.45
CA ASP A 91 -11.95 -4.09 12.90
C ASP A 91 -13.26 -4.67 12.34
N LEU A 92 -13.18 -5.72 11.52
CA LEU A 92 -14.36 -6.19 10.78
C LEU A 92 -15.35 -6.95 11.67
N ASP A 93 -14.92 -7.45 12.83
CA ASP A 93 -15.78 -8.18 13.75
C ASP A 93 -16.65 -7.21 14.56
N SER A 94 -16.03 -6.16 15.11
CA SER A 94 -16.68 -5.14 15.94
C SER A 94 -17.22 -3.94 15.16
N ALA A 95 -16.80 -3.76 13.91
CA ALA A 95 -17.02 -2.57 13.09
C ALA A 95 -16.45 -1.27 13.70
N SER A 96 -15.54 -1.36 14.68
CA SER A 96 -14.91 -0.19 15.28
C SER A 96 -13.90 0.45 14.33
N ILE A 97 -13.95 1.77 14.20
CA ILE A 97 -12.99 2.58 13.44
C ILE A 97 -12.11 3.32 14.45
N TYR A 98 -10.79 3.26 14.27
CA TYR A 98 -9.84 3.92 15.18
C TYR A 98 -8.53 4.27 14.47
N ASP A 99 -7.83 5.26 15.01
CA ASP A 99 -6.54 5.71 14.49
C ASP A 99 -5.43 4.72 14.88
N ILE A 100 -4.58 4.36 13.91
CA ILE A 100 -3.36 3.59 14.14
C ILE A 100 -2.19 4.55 14.36
N TYR A 101 -2.10 5.59 13.53
CA TYR A 101 -1.00 6.54 13.60
C TYR A 101 -1.42 7.89 13.04
N VAL A 102 -1.32 8.92 13.86
CA VAL A 102 -1.49 10.33 13.49
C VAL A 102 -0.18 11.04 13.80
N PRO A 103 0.58 11.51 12.78
CA PRO A 103 1.83 12.23 13.00
C PRO A 103 1.58 13.52 13.80
N THR A 104 2.25 13.67 14.94
CA THR A 104 2.04 14.82 15.85
C THR A 104 3.01 15.97 15.63
N HIS A 105 4.12 15.75 14.92
CA HIS A 105 5.08 16.79 14.54
C HIS A 105 4.61 17.62 13.33
N ILE A 106 3.55 17.17 12.67
CA ILE A 106 2.97 17.77 11.46
C ILE A 106 1.64 18.43 11.86
N GLN A 107 1.69 19.42 12.77
CA GLN A 107 0.49 19.96 13.43
C GLN A 107 -0.47 20.76 12.52
N SER A 108 -0.14 20.98 11.25
CA SER A 108 -0.93 21.84 10.36
C SER A 108 -0.81 21.53 8.87
N SER A 109 -0.31 20.36 8.48
CA SER A 109 -0.28 19.95 7.07
C SER A 109 -0.77 18.52 6.90
N SER A 110 -1.60 18.33 5.89
CA SER A 110 -1.99 17.00 5.42
C SER A 110 -0.75 16.19 5.03
N ILE A 111 -0.74 14.90 5.39
CA ILE A 111 0.26 13.96 4.90
C ILE A 111 -0.15 13.36 3.55
N THR A 112 0.84 12.88 2.80
CA THR A 112 0.64 12.05 1.61
C THR A 112 0.94 10.59 1.94
N PRO A 113 -0.08 9.73 2.15
CA PRO A 113 0.15 8.31 2.38
C PRO A 113 0.56 7.61 1.08
N TYR A 114 1.66 6.85 1.10
CA TYR A 114 2.14 6.12 -0.07
C TYR A 114 1.82 4.63 -0.03
N CYS A 115 2.11 3.96 1.08
CA CYS A 115 1.83 2.53 1.20
C CYS A 115 1.72 2.08 2.67
N ILE A 116 0.99 0.98 2.85
CA ILE A 116 0.87 0.24 4.10
C ILE A 116 1.55 -1.10 3.87
N VAL A 117 2.62 -1.38 4.59
CA VAL A 117 3.39 -2.63 4.45
C VAL A 117 3.11 -3.50 5.65
N ILE A 118 2.41 -4.61 5.45
CA ILE A 118 2.23 -5.64 6.47
C ILE A 118 3.54 -6.41 6.58
N LEU A 119 4.18 -6.37 7.75
CA LEU A 119 5.51 -6.94 7.94
C LEU A 119 5.46 -8.47 7.89
N PRO A 120 6.38 -9.13 7.17
CA PRO A 120 6.43 -10.59 7.09
C PRO A 120 6.74 -11.19 8.45
N ASN A 121 6.25 -12.41 8.70
CA ASN A 121 6.48 -13.16 9.94
C ASN A 121 5.97 -12.45 11.22
N THR A 122 4.95 -11.59 11.09
CA THR A 122 4.34 -10.88 12.23
C THR A 122 2.86 -11.22 12.43
N ASN A 123 2.37 -12.29 11.80
CA ASN A 123 0.97 -12.71 11.83
C ASN A 123 -0.02 -11.58 11.48
N GLY A 124 0.36 -10.68 10.56
CA GLY A 124 -0.47 -9.54 10.16
C GLY A 124 -0.55 -8.40 11.18
N MET A 125 0.19 -8.49 12.30
CA MET A 125 0.03 -7.59 13.45
C MET A 125 0.95 -6.37 13.39
N GLN A 126 2.06 -6.41 12.64
CA GLN A 126 2.98 -5.28 12.54
C GLN A 126 2.99 -4.68 11.14
N LEU A 127 3.12 -3.36 11.10
CA LEU A 127 3.02 -2.54 9.91
C LEU A 127 4.22 -1.61 9.82
N LEU A 128 4.66 -1.33 8.58
CA LEU A 128 5.41 -0.14 8.24
C LEU A 128 4.48 0.78 7.43
N LEU A 129 4.22 1.97 7.96
CA LEU A 129 3.38 2.98 7.33
C LEU A 129 4.28 4.03 6.68
N CYS A 130 4.19 4.17 5.36
CA CYS A 130 5.03 5.09 4.59
C CYS A 130 4.20 6.28 4.12
N PHE A 131 4.61 7.49 4.50
CA PHE A 131 3.96 8.75 4.16
C PHE A 131 5.02 9.85 4.06
N ASP A 132 4.78 10.85 3.22
CA ASP A 132 5.76 11.91 2.97
C ASP A 132 7.19 11.35 2.76
N ASN A 133 8.19 11.87 3.45
CA ASN A 133 9.54 11.32 3.44
C ASN A 133 9.85 10.41 4.65
N GLU A 134 8.83 9.85 5.30
CA GLU A 134 8.95 9.08 6.54
C GLU A 134 8.27 7.69 6.47
N GLY A 135 8.81 6.75 7.24
CA GLY A 135 8.23 5.43 7.47
C GLY A 135 8.23 5.11 8.96
N VAL A 136 7.07 4.76 9.52
CA VAL A 136 6.92 4.44 10.95
C VAL A 136 6.52 2.99 11.15
N TYR A 137 7.13 2.34 12.14
CA TYR A 137 6.82 0.98 12.54
C TYR A 137 5.80 0.97 13.68
N VAL A 138 4.62 0.42 13.41
CA VAL A 138 3.52 0.33 14.36
C VAL A 138 2.93 -1.08 14.36
N ASN A 139 2.14 -1.41 15.36
CA ASN A 139 1.22 -2.53 15.27
C ASN A 139 -0.18 -2.06 14.83
N THR A 140 -1.06 -3.00 14.52
CA THR A 140 -2.45 -2.74 14.10
C THR A 140 -3.33 -2.14 15.20
N TYR A 141 -2.80 -1.94 16.41
CA TYR A 141 -3.45 -1.30 17.56
C TYR A 141 -2.86 0.09 17.85
N GLY A 142 -1.98 0.61 16.98
CA GLY A 142 -1.39 1.94 17.06
C GLY A 142 -0.20 2.10 18.00
N LYS A 143 0.36 1.00 18.52
CA LYS A 143 1.58 1.04 19.32
C LYS A 143 2.82 1.02 18.42
N LEU A 144 3.73 1.96 18.63
CA LEU A 144 5.05 1.95 17.99
C LEU A 144 5.81 0.66 18.33
N THR A 145 6.33 -0.01 17.31
CA THR A 145 7.07 -1.29 17.46
C THR A 145 8.58 -1.12 17.32
N LYS A 146 9.03 0.02 16.78
CA LYS A 146 10.45 0.40 16.74
C LYS A 146 10.63 1.88 17.07
N ASN A 147 11.74 2.18 17.73
CA ASN A 147 12.11 3.56 18.06
C ASN A 147 12.74 4.31 16.87
N VAL A 148 13.21 3.56 15.85
CA VAL A 148 13.83 4.14 14.66
C VAL A 148 12.77 4.26 13.56
N ALA A 149 12.59 5.48 13.07
CA ALA A 149 11.81 5.74 11.86
C ALA A 149 12.70 5.57 10.62
N LEU A 150 12.09 5.10 9.54
CA LEU A 150 12.67 5.14 8.21
C LEU A 150 12.52 6.58 7.68
N GLN A 151 13.57 7.15 7.09
CA GLN A 151 13.48 8.48 6.50
C GLN A 151 14.18 8.51 5.15
N TRP A 152 13.47 8.93 4.11
CA TRP A 152 14.04 9.21 2.79
C TRP A 152 14.71 10.59 2.79
N SER A 153 15.83 10.73 2.06
CA SER A 153 16.58 11.99 1.99
C SER A 153 15.84 13.08 1.21
N GLU A 154 14.95 12.68 0.30
CA GLU A 154 14.08 13.57 -0.47
C GLU A 154 12.63 13.15 -0.30
N MET A 155 11.70 14.07 -0.55
CA MET A 155 10.27 13.75 -0.66
C MET A 155 10.06 12.84 -1.87
N PRO A 156 9.68 11.56 -1.69
CA PRO A 156 9.49 10.66 -2.80
C PRO A 156 8.22 11.02 -3.57
N THR A 157 8.26 10.95 -4.90
CA THR A 157 7.05 11.04 -5.74
C THR A 157 6.24 9.75 -5.74
N SER A 158 6.86 8.64 -5.32
CA SER A 158 6.24 7.33 -5.20
C SER A 158 7.04 6.48 -4.22
N VAL A 159 6.36 5.66 -3.42
CA VAL A 159 6.99 4.63 -2.59
C VAL A 159 6.35 3.28 -2.90
N ALA A 160 7.14 2.22 -2.97
CA ALA A 160 6.64 0.87 -3.20
C ALA A 160 7.39 -0.17 -2.37
N TYR A 161 6.64 -1.11 -1.81
CA TYR A 161 7.18 -2.34 -1.23
C TYR A 161 7.26 -3.41 -2.30
N ILE A 162 8.41 -4.09 -2.39
CA ILE A 162 8.67 -5.13 -3.39
C ILE A 162 8.90 -6.49 -2.72
N SER A 163 8.68 -7.56 -3.49
CA SER A 163 8.65 -8.94 -2.98
C SER A 163 9.95 -9.42 -2.34
N THR A 164 11.07 -8.75 -2.64
CA THR A 164 12.40 -9.04 -2.08
C THR A 164 12.62 -8.46 -0.67
N GLY A 165 11.62 -7.79 -0.10
CA GLY A 165 11.67 -7.28 1.28
C GLY A 165 12.16 -5.84 1.42
N GLN A 166 12.27 -5.10 0.32
CA GLN A 166 12.70 -3.69 0.32
C GLN A 166 11.52 -2.76 0.11
N VAL A 167 11.63 -1.57 0.69
CA VAL A 167 10.80 -0.42 0.36
C VAL A 167 11.66 0.57 -0.43
N MET A 168 11.14 0.97 -1.58
CA MET A 168 11.81 1.85 -2.52
C MET A 168 11.10 3.20 -2.55
N GLY A 169 11.85 4.29 -2.43
CA GLY A 169 11.36 5.66 -2.58
C GLY A 169 11.96 6.31 -3.82
N TRP A 170 11.12 6.73 -4.76
CA TRP A 170 11.54 7.47 -5.96
C TRP A 170 11.56 8.96 -5.64
N GLY A 171 12.72 9.51 -5.32
CA GLY A 171 12.94 10.95 -5.18
C GLY A 171 13.26 11.61 -6.53
N ASP A 172 13.41 12.93 -6.50
CA ASP A 172 13.72 13.71 -7.72
C ASP A 172 15.12 13.41 -8.25
N LYS A 173 16.10 13.18 -7.36
CA LYS A 173 17.51 12.95 -7.75
C LYS A 173 17.95 11.50 -7.59
N ALA A 174 17.23 10.69 -6.82
CA ALA A 174 17.62 9.31 -6.57
C ALA A 174 16.43 8.40 -6.28
N ILE A 175 16.62 7.11 -6.56
CA ILE A 175 15.79 6.05 -6.01
C ILE A 175 16.53 5.45 -4.82
N GLU A 176 15.97 5.60 -3.63
CA GLU A 176 16.49 4.99 -2.40
C GLU A 176 15.82 3.65 -2.16
N ILE A 177 16.61 2.66 -1.78
CA ILE A 177 16.19 1.29 -1.54
C ILE A 177 16.55 0.96 -0.09
N ARG A 178 15.56 0.63 0.72
CA ARG A 178 15.74 0.38 2.15
C ARG A 178 15.16 -0.96 2.54
N SER A 179 15.80 -1.65 3.46
CA SER A 179 15.27 -2.87 4.04
C SER A 179 14.01 -2.55 4.85
N VAL A 180 12.89 -3.22 4.55
CA VAL A 180 11.67 -3.07 5.35
C VAL A 180 11.88 -3.55 6.78
N VAL A 181 12.73 -4.55 6.99
CA VAL A 181 12.96 -5.11 8.32
C VAL A 181 13.81 -4.18 9.16
N THR A 182 14.95 -3.67 8.66
CA THR A 182 15.88 -2.89 9.50
C THR A 182 15.75 -1.38 9.33
N GLY A 183 15.14 -0.91 8.24
CA GLY A 183 15.12 0.50 7.84
C GLY A 183 16.45 0.99 7.24
N HIS A 184 17.48 0.13 7.20
CA HIS A 184 18.79 0.47 6.66
C HIS A 184 18.72 0.74 5.16
N LEU A 185 19.64 1.58 4.69
CA LEU A 185 19.81 1.89 3.28
C LEU A 185 20.58 0.75 2.60
N ASP A 186 19.87 -0.01 1.77
CA ASP A 186 20.42 -1.12 1.00
C ASP A 186 21.07 -0.62 -0.30
N GLY A 187 20.59 0.49 -0.87
CA GLY A 187 21.17 1.08 -2.07
C GLY A 187 20.55 2.40 -2.51
N VAL A 188 21.26 3.11 -3.38
CA VAL A 188 20.82 4.37 -3.99
C VAL A 188 21.12 4.35 -5.48
N PHE A 189 20.11 4.62 -6.30
CA PHE A 189 20.27 4.82 -7.73
C PHE A 189 20.12 6.30 -8.09
N MET A 190 21.24 6.96 -8.37
CA MET A 190 21.28 8.39 -8.69
C MET A 190 20.85 8.67 -10.14
N HIS A 191 20.08 9.75 -10.33
CA HIS A 191 19.71 10.28 -11.63
C HIS A 191 20.70 11.35 -12.08
N LYS A 192 21.08 11.33 -13.37
CA LYS A 192 21.94 12.39 -13.95
C LYS A 192 21.27 13.77 -13.97
N LYS A 193 19.93 13.80 -13.97
CA LYS A 193 19.09 15.00 -13.96
C LYS A 193 17.88 14.71 -13.09
N ALA A 194 17.30 15.74 -12.47
CA ALA A 194 16.06 15.58 -11.71
C ALA A 194 14.96 15.01 -12.61
N GLN A 195 14.31 13.94 -12.14
CA GLN A 195 13.22 13.27 -12.84
C GLN A 195 12.14 12.86 -11.86
N LYS A 196 10.90 13.25 -12.14
CA LYS A 196 9.75 12.70 -11.42
C LYS A 196 9.48 11.31 -11.94
N LEU A 197 9.69 10.30 -11.11
CA LEU A 197 9.47 8.90 -11.47
C LEU A 197 8.33 8.31 -10.64
N LYS A 198 7.53 7.44 -11.25
CA LYS A 198 6.40 6.80 -10.59
C LYS A 198 6.51 5.29 -10.72
N PHE A 199 6.40 4.58 -9.60
CA PHE A 199 6.30 3.13 -9.60
C PHE A 199 5.05 2.68 -10.38
N LEU A 200 5.19 1.61 -11.16
CA LEU A 200 4.07 1.00 -11.89
C LEU A 200 3.72 -0.36 -11.30
N CYS A 201 4.67 -1.28 -11.31
CA CYS A 201 4.47 -2.62 -10.78
C CYS A 201 5.79 -3.37 -10.61
N GLU A 202 5.73 -4.44 -9.84
CA GLU A 202 6.74 -5.49 -9.84
C GLU A 202 6.20 -6.70 -10.63
N ARG A 203 7.03 -7.25 -11.52
CA ARG A 203 6.70 -8.47 -12.26
C ARG A 203 7.97 -9.19 -12.71
N ASN A 204 8.06 -10.50 -12.46
CA ASN A 204 9.17 -11.35 -12.88
C ASN A 204 10.55 -10.78 -12.44
N ASP A 205 10.66 -10.47 -11.15
CA ASP A 205 11.86 -9.91 -10.48
C ASP A 205 12.33 -8.55 -11.04
N LYS A 206 11.42 -7.84 -11.70
CA LYS A 206 11.65 -6.52 -12.26
C LYS A 206 10.69 -5.52 -11.66
N VAL A 207 11.24 -4.37 -11.32
CA VAL A 207 10.49 -3.20 -10.89
C VAL A 207 10.37 -2.26 -12.06
N PHE A 208 9.13 -2.02 -12.51
CA PHE A 208 8.80 -1.11 -13.59
C PHE A 208 8.37 0.24 -13.03
N PHE A 209 8.86 1.31 -13.63
CA PHE A 209 8.53 2.69 -13.26
C PHE A 209 8.55 3.59 -14.49
N SER A 210 7.84 4.71 -14.45
CA SER A 210 7.75 5.64 -15.57
C SER A 210 8.20 7.04 -15.20
N SER A 211 8.65 7.80 -16.19
CA SER A 211 8.80 9.24 -16.05
C SER A 211 7.43 9.93 -16.05
N ALA A 212 7.11 10.67 -14.99
CA ALA A 212 5.96 11.55 -14.91
C ALA A 212 6.32 12.95 -15.43
N LYS A 213 6.46 13.10 -16.75
CA LYS A 213 6.64 14.42 -17.38
C LYS A 213 5.26 15.02 -17.68
N GLY A 214 5.05 16.29 -17.31
CA GLY A 214 3.90 17.05 -17.79
C GLY A 214 4.04 17.34 -19.30
N GLY A 215 3.07 16.90 -20.10
CA GLY A 215 2.92 17.33 -21.50
C GLY A 215 3.83 16.69 -22.56
N GLY A 216 4.50 15.57 -22.28
CA GLY A 216 5.35 14.85 -23.25
C GLY A 216 5.26 13.32 -23.12
N PRO A 217 5.93 12.56 -24.02
CA PRO A 217 5.89 11.10 -23.97
C PRO A 217 6.54 10.56 -22.69
N CYS A 218 5.82 9.69 -21.99
CA CYS A 218 6.33 9.00 -20.81
C CYS A 218 7.27 7.86 -21.22
N GLN A 219 8.45 7.80 -20.62
CA GLN A 219 9.38 6.67 -20.76
C GLN A 219 9.08 5.64 -19.66
N ILE A 220 9.15 4.36 -20.00
CA ILE A 220 9.07 3.24 -19.05
C ILE A 220 10.47 2.67 -18.87
N TYR A 221 10.88 2.53 -17.61
CA TYR A 221 12.12 1.93 -17.19
C TYR A 221 11.84 0.65 -16.42
N PHE A 222 12.85 -0.21 -16.32
CA PHE A 222 12.82 -1.32 -15.38
C PHE A 222 14.18 -1.51 -14.72
N MET A 223 14.17 -1.96 -13.47
CA MET A 223 15.35 -2.43 -12.74
C MET A 223 15.14 -3.90 -12.39
N THR A 224 16.23 -4.68 -12.38
CA THR A 224 16.19 -6.10 -12.01
C THR A 224 16.94 -6.27 -10.70
N PHE A 225 16.31 -6.92 -9.73
CA PHE A 225 16.94 -7.28 -8.46
C PHE A 225 17.48 -8.69 -8.59
N LYS A 226 18.81 -8.87 -8.51
CA LYS A 226 19.35 -10.23 -8.37
C LYS A 226 19.25 -10.63 -6.89
N PRO A 227 18.71 -11.82 -6.58
CA PRO A 227 18.80 -12.38 -5.25
C PRO A 227 20.27 -12.43 -4.80
N GLY A 228 20.58 -11.91 -3.60
CA GLY A 228 21.93 -11.95 -3.02
C GLY A 228 22.84 -10.74 -3.30
N LEU A 229 22.33 -9.69 -3.95
CA LEU A 229 23.08 -8.45 -4.24
C LEU A 229 23.34 -7.53 -3.03
N PHE A 230 23.24 -7.98 -1.78
CA PHE A 230 23.49 -7.13 -0.61
C PHE A 230 24.45 -7.75 0.42
N ASN A 231 25.21 -8.78 0.02
CA ASN A 231 26.33 -9.33 0.78
C ASN A 231 27.68 -8.86 0.20
N TRP A 232 27.93 -7.54 0.17
CA TRP A 232 29.26 -6.99 -0.14
C TRP A 232 29.68 -6.00 0.94
#